data_AF-A0AAP9U669-F1
#
_entry.id   AF-A0AAP9U669-F1
#
_cell.length_a   1.000
_cell.length_b   1.000
_cell.length_c   1.000
_cell.angle_alpha   90.00
_cell.angle_beta   90.00
_cell.angle_gamma   90.00
#
_symmetry.space_group_name_H-M   'P 1'
#
loop_
_entity.id
_entity.type
_entity.pdbx_description
1 polymer ?
#
loop_
_entity_poly.entity_id
_entity_poly.type
_entity_poly.pdbx_seq_one_letter_code
_entity_poly.pdbx_strand_id
1 'polypeptide(L)'
;MGSLFKQIYRYTRPRAYRHNENLWPWVKIRRAASGEICTLQYKGKTVPLVDLTSLRNSMQGEVLLTATGPSTRNIDFSLLPKHIPVMGVNGAWHLSDKVTFSLYTIVDMEFFDKKPEIIRHIVRQSGILLFTTMHGIAKILDRHADELHCRLALIEDGCYKIYQPKIASHAIQQAYQHVDTLRFDPQRPEVCFSTDIRQGIFDAGTVVYWALQILAWLGFKTILISGLDMTNFSQPRFYETQQNQLPSYLATKVENLVMPSFALAANVLQQEQIQVINFSPESAIPETIFEKVSFNEYFKNK
;
A
#
# COMPACT_ATOMS: atom_id res chain seq x y z
N MET A 1 1.18 -4.20 -25.05
CA MET A 1 0.02 -5.09 -25.26
C MET A 1 -0.82 -4.54 -26.41
N GLY A 2 -1.19 -5.40 -27.37
CA GLY A 2 -1.70 -4.99 -28.70
C GLY A 2 -2.96 -4.15 -28.67
N SER A 3 -3.04 -3.15 -29.57
CA SER A 3 -4.14 -2.19 -29.65
C SER A 3 -5.52 -2.84 -29.89
N LEU A 4 -5.57 -4.04 -30.47
CA LEU A 4 -6.82 -4.72 -30.84
C LEU A 4 -7.72 -5.05 -29.64
N PHE A 5 -7.25 -5.83 -28.66
CA PHE A 5 -8.06 -6.21 -27.50
C PHE A 5 -8.51 -5.00 -26.68
N LYS A 6 -7.65 -3.99 -26.59
CA LYS A 6 -7.94 -2.72 -25.92
C LYS A 6 -9.08 -1.98 -26.63
N GLN A 7 -9.06 -1.92 -27.96
CA GLN A 7 -10.14 -1.34 -28.76
C GLN A 7 -11.43 -2.13 -28.57
N ILE A 8 -11.40 -3.46 -28.71
CA ILE A 8 -12.57 -4.33 -28.49
C ILE A 8 -13.17 -4.07 -27.10
N TYR A 9 -12.34 -4.02 -26.06
CA TYR A 9 -12.81 -3.74 -24.70
C TYR A 9 -13.48 -2.37 -24.59
N ARG A 10 -12.87 -1.32 -25.17
CA ARG A 10 -13.42 0.04 -25.18
C ARG A 10 -14.72 0.18 -25.96
N TYR A 11 -14.92 -0.61 -27.01
CA TYR A 11 -16.15 -0.62 -27.79
C TYR A 11 -17.27 -1.45 -27.14
N THR A 12 -16.91 -2.46 -26.34
CA THR A 12 -17.88 -3.38 -25.72
C THR A 12 -18.23 -3.04 -24.27
N ARG A 13 -17.50 -2.14 -23.61
CA ARG A 13 -17.68 -1.80 -22.19
C ARG A 13 -17.83 -0.28 -21.95
N PRO A 14 -18.64 0.13 -20.96
CA PRO A 14 -18.74 1.53 -20.56
C PRO A 14 -17.41 2.13 -20.10
N ARG A 15 -17.29 3.47 -20.15
CA ARG A 15 -16.08 4.19 -19.74
C ARG A 15 -15.64 3.88 -18.32
N ALA A 16 -16.58 3.64 -17.41
CA ALA A 16 -16.32 3.29 -16.02
C ALA A 16 -15.51 2.00 -15.86
N TYR A 17 -15.43 1.14 -16.87
CA TYR A 17 -14.67 -0.12 -16.81
C TYR A 17 -13.28 -0.03 -17.44
N ARG A 18 -12.90 1.11 -18.03
CA ARG A 18 -11.68 1.26 -18.84
C ARG A 18 -10.39 1.00 -18.08
N HIS A 19 -10.37 1.10 -16.75
CA HIS A 19 -9.22 0.70 -15.94
C HIS A 19 -8.84 -0.79 -16.09
N ASN A 20 -9.71 -1.62 -16.68
CA ASN A 20 -9.47 -3.04 -16.92
C ASN A 20 -8.99 -3.37 -18.34
N GLU A 21 -8.87 -2.37 -19.22
CA GLU A 21 -8.64 -2.57 -20.65
C GLU A 21 -7.30 -3.24 -21.00
N ASN A 22 -6.33 -3.17 -20.09
CA ASN A 22 -5.03 -3.86 -20.23
C ASN A 22 -5.00 -5.24 -19.57
N LEU A 23 -6.06 -5.60 -18.83
CA LEU A 23 -6.18 -6.88 -18.12
C LEU A 23 -6.99 -7.89 -18.92
N TRP A 24 -8.05 -7.45 -19.59
CA TRP A 24 -8.84 -8.32 -20.47
C TRP A 24 -8.12 -8.59 -21.81
N PRO A 25 -8.17 -9.82 -22.37
CA PRO A 25 -8.80 -11.04 -21.85
C PRO A 25 -7.85 -11.92 -20.99
N TRP A 26 -6.66 -11.41 -20.66
CA TRP A 26 -5.57 -12.19 -20.06
C TRP A 26 -5.79 -12.56 -18.60
N VAL A 27 -6.58 -11.77 -17.88
CA VAL A 27 -6.91 -11.96 -16.46
C VAL A 27 -8.26 -12.65 -16.35
N LYS A 28 -8.31 -13.77 -15.62
CA LYS A 28 -9.56 -14.38 -15.16
C LYS A 28 -9.54 -14.45 -13.64
N ILE A 29 -10.63 -14.02 -13.02
CA ILE A 29 -10.78 -13.98 -11.57
C ILE A 29 -12.07 -14.65 -11.13
N ARG A 30 -12.11 -15.11 -9.88
CA ARG A 30 -13.35 -15.31 -9.13
C ARG A 30 -13.29 -14.51 -7.85
N ARG A 31 -14.45 -14.03 -7.41
CA ARG A 31 -14.58 -13.30 -6.15
C ARG A 31 -15.17 -14.20 -5.08
N ALA A 32 -14.73 -14.04 -3.84
CA ALA A 32 -15.37 -14.64 -2.68
C ALA A 32 -16.69 -13.91 -2.34
N ALA A 33 -17.47 -14.48 -1.43
CA ALA A 33 -18.70 -13.85 -0.94
C ALA A 33 -18.45 -12.50 -0.26
N SER A 34 -17.29 -12.33 0.38
CA SER A 34 -16.81 -11.07 0.97
C SER A 34 -16.37 -10.02 -0.06
N GLY A 35 -16.34 -10.37 -1.35
CA GLY A 35 -16.16 -9.43 -2.46
C GLY A 35 -14.75 -9.33 -3.02
N GLU A 36 -13.72 -9.79 -2.29
CA GLU A 36 -12.33 -9.83 -2.75
C GLU A 36 -12.09 -10.91 -3.82
N ILE A 37 -10.99 -10.79 -4.55
CA ILE A 37 -10.57 -11.79 -5.53
C ILE A 37 -9.92 -12.97 -4.79
N CYS A 38 -10.50 -14.17 -4.91
CA CYS A 38 -10.01 -15.38 -4.26
C CYS A 38 -9.26 -16.33 -5.21
N THR A 39 -9.44 -16.18 -6.52
CA THR A 39 -8.67 -16.94 -7.52
C THR A 39 -8.25 -16.08 -8.68
N LEU A 40 -7.07 -16.35 -9.22
CA LEU A 40 -6.48 -15.61 -10.33
C LEU A 40 -5.84 -16.58 -11.34
N GLN A 41 -6.21 -16.42 -12.60
CA GLN A 41 -5.48 -16.93 -13.75
C GLN A 41 -4.97 -15.75 -14.58
N TYR A 42 -3.68 -15.77 -14.91
CA TYR A 42 -3.05 -14.78 -15.77
C TYR A 42 -2.40 -15.47 -16.98
N LYS A 43 -2.80 -15.08 -18.19
CA LYS A 43 -2.32 -15.66 -19.46
C LYS A 43 -2.38 -17.20 -19.46
N GLY A 44 -3.48 -17.75 -18.92
CA GLY A 44 -3.72 -19.20 -18.85
C GLY A 44 -3.05 -19.93 -17.68
N LYS A 45 -2.17 -19.28 -16.91
CA LYS A 45 -1.52 -19.88 -15.74
C LYS A 45 -2.22 -19.47 -14.44
N THR A 46 -2.46 -20.43 -13.56
CA THR A 46 -2.95 -20.15 -12.20
C THR A 46 -1.87 -19.42 -11.42
N VAL A 47 -2.25 -18.33 -10.75
CA VAL A 47 -1.35 -17.56 -9.89
C VAL A 47 -1.73 -17.84 -8.44
N PRO A 48 -0.82 -18.40 -7.61
CA PRO A 48 -1.11 -18.63 -6.20
C PRO A 48 -1.26 -17.28 -5.49
N LEU A 49 -2.37 -17.11 -4.79
CA LEU A 49 -2.66 -15.95 -3.95
C LEU A 49 -2.80 -16.39 -2.51
N VAL A 50 -2.36 -15.54 -1.59
CA VAL A 50 -2.69 -15.65 -0.17
C VAL A 50 -4.14 -15.23 0.02
N ASP A 51 -4.89 -16.04 0.76
CA ASP A 51 -6.27 -15.72 1.14
C ASP A 51 -6.29 -14.55 2.12
N LEU A 52 -6.91 -13.44 1.73
CA LEU A 52 -7.03 -12.25 2.58
C LEU A 52 -7.82 -12.52 3.86
N THR A 53 -8.77 -13.45 3.85
CA THR A 53 -9.53 -13.81 5.06
C THR A 53 -8.61 -14.45 6.10
N SER A 54 -7.69 -15.32 5.68
CA SER A 54 -6.68 -15.93 6.57
C SER A 54 -5.69 -14.95 7.21
N LEU A 55 -5.57 -13.74 6.65
CA LEU A 55 -4.68 -12.69 7.15
C LEU A 55 -5.28 -11.85 8.27
N ARG A 56 -6.59 -11.95 8.50
CA ARG A 56 -7.26 -11.16 9.54
C ARG A 56 -6.72 -11.53 10.92
N ASN A 57 -6.17 -10.56 11.64
CA ASN A 57 -5.57 -10.76 12.96
C ASN A 57 -4.51 -11.88 13.00
N SER A 58 -3.82 -12.14 11.88
CA SER A 58 -2.79 -13.19 11.81
C SER A 58 -1.46 -12.74 12.43
N MET A 59 -1.32 -11.45 12.74
CA MET A 59 -0.15 -10.82 13.34
C MET A 59 -0.55 -10.09 14.62
N GLN A 60 0.44 -9.80 15.47
CA GLN A 60 0.22 -9.13 16.75
C GLN A 60 1.44 -8.28 17.13
N GLY A 61 1.25 -7.41 18.13
CA GLY A 61 2.33 -6.60 18.68
C GLY A 61 2.74 -5.45 17.76
N GLU A 62 4.05 -5.21 17.67
CA GLU A 62 4.63 -4.05 16.99
C GLU A 62 5.05 -4.40 15.57
N VAL A 63 4.98 -3.41 14.67
CA VAL A 63 5.50 -3.51 13.30
C VAL A 63 6.19 -2.21 12.92
N LEU A 64 7.33 -2.33 12.24
CA LEU A 64 7.99 -1.18 11.63
C LEU A 64 7.55 -1.03 10.17
N LEU A 65 6.83 0.04 9.87
CA LEU A 65 6.52 0.50 8.52
C LEU A 65 7.59 1.48 8.04
N THR A 66 8.35 1.09 7.02
CA THR A 66 9.41 1.90 6.44
C THR A 66 8.91 2.62 5.19
N ALA A 67 8.65 3.92 5.33
CA ALA A 67 8.46 4.84 4.21
C ALA A 67 9.82 5.32 3.68
N THR A 68 9.80 6.25 2.71
CA THR A 68 10.99 6.60 1.92
C THR A 68 11.46 8.05 2.12
N GLY A 69 10.99 8.73 3.17
CA GLY A 69 11.37 10.10 3.48
C GLY A 69 12.85 10.23 3.89
N PRO A 70 13.50 11.40 3.63
CA PRO A 70 14.87 11.69 4.01
C PRO A 70 15.26 11.40 5.47
N SER A 71 14.35 11.54 6.44
CA SER A 71 14.65 11.31 7.87
C SER A 71 15.17 9.90 8.17
N THR A 72 14.79 8.92 7.33
CA THR A 72 15.26 7.54 7.41
C THR A 72 16.79 7.43 7.41
N ARG A 73 17.50 8.40 6.81
CA ARG A 73 18.98 8.43 6.79
C ARG A 73 19.60 8.53 8.19
N ASN A 74 18.86 9.07 9.16
CA ASN A 74 19.35 9.33 10.51
C ASN A 74 18.96 8.24 11.52
N ILE A 75 18.34 7.15 11.06
CA ILE A 75 17.89 6.05 11.92
C ILE A 75 19.00 5.00 12.04
N ASP A 76 19.31 4.63 13.29
CA ASP A 76 20.17 3.49 13.60
C ASP A 76 19.35 2.20 13.74
N PHE A 77 19.14 1.52 12.61
CA PHE A 77 18.38 0.26 12.58
C PHE A 77 19.04 -0.89 13.36
N SER A 78 20.28 -0.74 13.85
CA SER A 78 20.89 -1.76 14.72
C SER A 78 20.16 -1.89 16.06
N LEU A 79 19.43 -0.86 16.48
CA LEU A 79 18.60 -0.87 17.68
C LEU A 79 17.25 -1.56 17.48
N LEU A 80 16.85 -1.89 16.24
CA LEU A 80 15.58 -2.55 15.96
C LEU A 80 15.61 -4.00 16.48
N PRO A 81 14.72 -4.39 17.41
CA PRO A 81 14.63 -5.78 17.83
C PRO A 81 14.26 -6.70 16.66
N LYS A 82 15.03 -7.77 16.46
CA LYS A 82 14.87 -8.70 15.32
C LYS A 82 13.49 -9.39 15.24
N HIS A 83 12.74 -9.41 16.35
CA HIS A 83 11.41 -10.01 16.40
C HIS A 83 10.31 -9.09 15.87
N ILE A 84 10.57 -7.78 15.75
CA ILE A 84 9.61 -6.82 15.19
C ILE A 84 9.56 -7.01 13.67
N PRO A 85 8.41 -7.40 13.08
CA PRO A 85 8.26 -7.48 11.64
C PRO A 85 8.47 -6.13 10.97
N VAL A 86 9.03 -6.15 9.76
CA VAL A 86 9.26 -4.93 8.98
C VAL A 86 8.46 -4.97 7.69
N MET A 87 7.68 -3.91 7.49
CA MET A 87 6.93 -3.62 6.27
C MET A 87 7.65 -2.56 5.44
N GLY A 88 7.97 -2.88 4.19
CA GLY A 88 8.48 -1.91 3.22
C GLY A 88 7.39 -1.35 2.32
N VAL A 89 7.50 -0.08 1.92
CA VAL A 89 6.71 0.47 0.81
C VAL A 89 7.59 1.01 -0.32
N ASN A 90 7.22 0.73 -1.56
CA ASN A 90 7.93 1.17 -2.78
C ASN A 90 9.46 1.01 -2.67
N GLY A 91 10.21 2.11 -2.61
CA GLY A 91 11.68 2.13 -2.59
C GLY A 91 12.33 1.82 -1.25
N ALA A 92 11.58 1.46 -0.21
CA ALA A 92 12.11 1.07 1.10
C ALA A 92 13.13 -0.08 1.04
N TRP A 93 13.14 -0.87 -0.03
CA TRP A 93 14.08 -1.96 -0.29
C TRP A 93 15.55 -1.54 -0.24
N HIS A 94 15.87 -0.26 -0.41
CA HIS A 94 17.24 0.24 -0.21
C HIS A 94 17.70 0.19 1.26
N LEU A 95 16.85 -0.27 2.19
CA LEU A 95 17.20 -0.63 3.56
C LEU A 95 17.41 -2.14 3.75
N SER A 96 17.37 -2.95 2.68
CA SER A 96 17.46 -4.42 2.79
C SER A 96 18.78 -4.94 3.35
N ASP A 97 19.83 -4.11 3.38
CA ASP A 97 21.09 -4.34 4.06
C ASP A 97 21.04 -4.04 5.58
N LYS A 98 20.04 -3.27 6.03
CA LYS A 98 19.87 -2.81 7.41
C LYS A 98 18.72 -3.48 8.15
N VAL A 99 17.67 -3.88 7.43
CA VAL A 99 16.46 -4.52 7.98
C VAL A 99 16.04 -5.72 7.14
N THR A 100 15.39 -6.70 7.78
CA THR A 100 14.81 -7.85 7.09
C THR A 100 13.33 -7.65 6.89
N PHE A 101 12.89 -7.50 5.64
CA PHE A 101 11.48 -7.34 5.30
C PHE A 101 10.73 -8.67 5.36
N SER A 102 9.59 -8.68 6.06
CA SER A 102 8.63 -9.80 6.05
C SER A 102 7.31 -9.42 5.38
N LEU A 103 7.01 -8.12 5.33
CA LEU A 103 5.83 -7.55 4.68
C LEU A 103 6.27 -6.50 3.66
N TYR A 104 5.53 -6.35 2.57
CA TYR A 104 5.84 -5.31 1.58
C TYR A 104 4.58 -4.87 0.84
N THR A 105 4.44 -3.57 0.56
CA THR A 105 3.37 -3.04 -0.30
C THR A 105 3.93 -2.23 -1.46
N ILE A 106 3.50 -2.56 -2.67
CA ILE A 106 3.81 -1.79 -3.89
C ILE A 106 2.53 -1.63 -4.68
N VAL A 107 2.04 -0.40 -4.83
CA VAL A 107 0.83 -0.09 -5.61
C VAL A 107 1.06 0.97 -6.68
N ASP A 108 2.26 1.56 -6.71
CA ASP A 108 2.68 2.52 -7.73
C ASP A 108 3.14 1.78 -8.99
N MET A 109 2.37 1.90 -10.08
CA MET A 109 2.67 1.25 -11.36
C MET A 109 3.89 1.85 -12.06
N GLU A 110 4.20 3.12 -11.83
CA GLU A 110 5.42 3.73 -12.36
C GLU A 110 6.65 3.16 -11.65
N PHE A 111 6.55 2.86 -10.35
CA PHE A 111 7.63 2.20 -9.62
C PHE A 111 7.99 0.84 -10.21
N PHE A 112 6.99 0.03 -10.58
CA PHE A 112 7.23 -1.23 -11.30
C PHE A 112 7.94 -1.03 -12.63
N ASP A 113 7.71 0.08 -13.33
CA ASP A 113 8.30 0.37 -14.63
C ASP A 113 9.70 0.98 -14.53
N LYS A 114 9.94 1.80 -13.51
CA LYS A 114 11.18 2.55 -13.32
C LYS A 114 12.22 1.83 -12.47
N LYS A 115 11.81 0.88 -11.63
CA LYS A 115 12.69 0.14 -10.70
C LYS A 115 12.52 -1.39 -10.79
N PRO A 116 12.53 -1.99 -12.00
CA PRO A 116 12.31 -3.43 -12.17
C PRO A 116 13.32 -4.30 -11.40
N GLU A 117 14.55 -3.83 -11.21
CA GLU A 117 15.58 -4.49 -10.41
C GLU A 117 15.17 -4.63 -8.93
N ILE A 118 14.58 -3.59 -8.34
CA ILE A 118 14.09 -3.63 -6.97
C ILE A 118 12.93 -4.61 -6.85
N ILE A 119 11.99 -4.58 -7.81
CA ILE A 119 10.89 -5.54 -7.85
C ILE A 119 11.42 -6.97 -7.88
N ARG A 120 12.39 -7.24 -8.75
CA ARG A 120 13.04 -8.56 -8.85
C ARG A 120 13.65 -9.00 -7.52
N HIS A 121 14.35 -8.11 -6.81
CA HIS A 121 14.93 -8.44 -5.50
C HIS A 121 13.88 -8.79 -4.45
N ILE A 122 12.76 -8.05 -4.42
CA ILE A 122 11.65 -8.30 -3.50
C ILE A 122 10.98 -9.64 -3.81
N VAL A 123 10.64 -9.90 -5.08
CA VAL A 123 9.88 -11.11 -5.44
C VAL A 123 10.68 -12.40 -5.25
N ARG A 124 12.01 -12.32 -5.22
CA ARG A 124 12.89 -13.47 -4.94
C ARG A 124 12.94 -13.89 -3.48
N GLN A 125 12.37 -13.11 -2.57
CA GLN A 125 12.38 -13.41 -1.14
C GLN A 125 11.16 -14.25 -0.73
N SER A 126 11.38 -15.52 -0.36
CA SER A 126 10.32 -16.40 0.11
C SER A 126 9.70 -15.96 1.45
N GLY A 127 10.46 -15.22 2.26
CA GLY A 127 9.99 -14.67 3.54
C GLY A 127 9.04 -13.48 3.42
N ILE A 128 8.86 -12.90 2.23
CA ILE A 128 8.03 -11.70 2.03
C ILE A 128 6.59 -12.08 1.68
N LEU A 129 5.64 -11.46 2.38
CA LEU A 129 4.27 -11.29 1.93
C LEU A 129 4.13 -9.95 1.21
N LEU A 130 3.98 -9.99 -0.11
CA LEU A 130 3.85 -8.83 -0.97
C LEU A 130 2.38 -8.52 -1.25
N PHE A 131 1.93 -7.36 -0.79
CA PHE A 131 0.64 -6.78 -1.13
C PHE A 131 0.79 -5.91 -2.37
N THR A 132 0.04 -6.23 -3.43
CA THR A 132 0.03 -5.42 -4.65
C THR A 132 -1.27 -5.58 -5.41
N THR A 133 -1.50 -4.69 -6.37
CA THR A 133 -2.70 -4.73 -7.23
C THR A 133 -2.55 -5.74 -8.36
N MET A 134 -3.65 -6.07 -9.04
CA MET A 134 -3.61 -6.96 -10.21
C MET A 134 -2.65 -6.45 -11.29
N HIS A 135 -2.56 -5.13 -11.47
CA HIS A 135 -1.62 -4.54 -12.41
C HIS A 135 -0.16 -4.76 -11.98
N GLY A 136 0.13 -4.71 -10.68
CA GLY A 136 1.44 -5.06 -10.13
C GLY A 136 1.77 -6.53 -10.35
N ILE A 137 0.84 -7.44 -10.03
CA ILE A 137 1.01 -8.88 -10.27
C ILE A 137 1.28 -9.14 -11.77
N ALA A 138 0.50 -8.53 -12.67
CA ALA A 138 0.72 -8.68 -14.11
C ALA A 138 2.13 -8.25 -14.54
N LYS A 139 2.62 -7.10 -14.04
CA LYS A 139 3.99 -6.63 -14.34
C LYS A 139 5.07 -7.54 -13.76
N ILE A 140 4.86 -8.11 -12.57
CA ILE A 140 5.76 -9.09 -11.97
C ILE A 140 5.81 -10.34 -12.84
N LEU A 141 4.67 -10.91 -13.20
CA LEU A 141 4.61 -12.14 -13.98
C LEU A 141 5.13 -11.95 -15.41
N ASP A 142 4.96 -10.77 -16.00
CA ASP A 142 5.48 -10.47 -17.33
C ASP A 142 7.01 -10.38 -17.39
N ARG A 143 7.68 -10.11 -16.26
CA ARG A 143 9.13 -9.85 -16.22
C ARG A 143 9.94 -10.84 -15.39
N HIS A 144 9.32 -11.41 -14.36
CA HIS A 144 9.99 -12.13 -13.27
C HIS A 144 9.21 -13.37 -12.82
N ALA A 145 8.35 -13.95 -13.66
CA ALA A 145 7.54 -15.13 -13.28
C ALA A 145 8.38 -16.29 -12.75
N ASP A 146 9.53 -16.58 -13.37
CA ASP A 146 10.39 -17.71 -12.98
C ASP A 146 11.20 -17.43 -11.70
N GLU A 147 11.22 -16.19 -11.22
CA GLU A 147 11.94 -15.75 -10.01
C GLU A 147 11.00 -15.37 -8.87
N LEU A 148 9.68 -15.58 -9.05
CA LEU A 148 8.66 -15.29 -8.06
C LEU A 148 8.68 -16.35 -6.95
N HIS A 149 9.27 -15.99 -5.81
CA HIS A 149 9.32 -16.83 -4.61
C HIS A 149 8.53 -16.26 -3.44
N CYS A 150 8.28 -14.95 -3.42
CA CYS A 150 7.47 -14.30 -2.39
C CYS A 150 5.99 -14.73 -2.48
N ARG A 151 5.26 -14.54 -1.39
CA ARG A 151 3.82 -14.79 -1.35
C ARG A 151 3.08 -13.55 -1.82
N LEU A 152 2.09 -13.72 -2.69
CA LEU A 152 1.30 -12.61 -3.25
C LEU A 152 -0.04 -12.46 -2.53
N ALA A 153 -0.30 -11.29 -1.95
CA ALA A 153 -1.61 -10.86 -1.50
C ALA A 153 -2.17 -9.84 -2.50
N LEU A 154 -3.18 -10.26 -3.27
CA LEU A 154 -3.83 -9.39 -4.26
C LEU A 154 -4.81 -8.47 -3.54
N ILE A 155 -4.54 -7.16 -3.59
CA ILE A 155 -5.39 -6.10 -3.05
C ILE A 155 -5.93 -5.22 -4.18
N GLU A 156 -7.06 -4.56 -3.95
CA GLU A 156 -7.69 -3.68 -4.92
C GLU A 156 -7.86 -2.28 -4.36
N ASP A 157 -7.80 -1.28 -5.23
CA ASP A 157 -8.33 0.05 -4.90
C ASP A 157 -9.86 -0.08 -4.82
N GLY A 158 -10.46 0.37 -3.71
CA GLY A 158 -11.91 0.36 -3.51
C GLY A 158 -12.68 1.07 -4.62
N CYS A 159 -12.08 2.05 -5.31
CA CYS A 159 -12.68 2.78 -6.42
C CYS A 159 -12.40 2.17 -7.80
N TYR A 160 -11.46 1.22 -7.91
CA TYR A 160 -11.03 0.63 -9.18
C TYR A 160 -10.95 -0.90 -9.13
N LYS A 161 -11.93 -1.53 -8.49
CA LYS A 161 -12.07 -2.99 -8.46
C LYS A 161 -12.07 -3.58 -9.87
N ILE A 162 -11.35 -4.68 -10.04
CA ILE A 162 -11.17 -5.37 -11.31
C ILE A 162 -12.50 -5.92 -11.80
N TYR A 163 -12.83 -5.62 -13.05
CA TYR A 163 -14.09 -5.96 -13.70
C TYR A 163 -15.35 -5.48 -12.97
N GLN A 164 -15.22 -4.42 -12.16
CA GLN A 164 -16.32 -3.64 -11.61
C GLN A 164 -16.24 -2.20 -12.14
N PRO A 165 -17.35 -1.44 -12.15
CA PRO A 165 -17.32 -0.06 -12.60
C PRO A 165 -16.50 0.79 -11.62
N LYS A 166 -15.72 1.72 -12.15
CA LYS A 166 -15.03 2.74 -11.37
C LYS A 166 -16.05 3.54 -10.55
N ILE A 167 -15.72 3.78 -9.28
CA ILE A 167 -16.44 4.72 -8.42
C ILE A 167 -15.74 6.08 -8.49
N ALA A 168 -16.50 7.14 -8.75
CA ALA A 168 -15.97 8.50 -8.73
C ALA A 168 -15.81 8.98 -7.28
N SER A 169 -14.83 9.84 -7.01
CA SER A 169 -14.51 10.29 -5.65
C SER A 169 -15.72 10.82 -4.87
N HIS A 170 -16.55 11.67 -5.51
CA HIS A 170 -17.77 12.21 -4.88
C HIS A 170 -18.86 11.17 -4.59
N ALA A 171 -18.76 9.97 -5.17
CA ALA A 171 -19.74 8.90 -5.04
C ALA A 171 -19.27 7.79 -4.09
N ILE A 172 -18.07 7.90 -3.50
CA ILE A 172 -17.47 6.88 -2.63
C ILE A 172 -18.40 6.54 -1.46
N GLN A 173 -18.80 7.55 -0.68
CA GLN A 173 -19.68 7.33 0.47
C GLN A 173 -21.02 6.69 0.07
N GLN A 174 -21.68 7.20 -0.97
CA GLN A 174 -22.95 6.64 -1.41
C GLN A 174 -22.83 5.18 -1.86
N ALA A 175 -21.77 4.84 -2.59
CA ALA A 175 -21.53 3.49 -3.09
C ALA A 175 -21.28 2.48 -1.95
N TYR A 176 -20.78 2.95 -0.81
CA TYR A 176 -20.28 2.12 0.28
C TYR A 176 -20.99 2.37 1.62
N GLN A 177 -22.08 3.13 1.65
CA GLN A 177 -22.81 3.52 2.87
C GLN A 177 -23.33 2.33 3.72
N HIS A 178 -23.44 1.14 3.13
CA HIS A 178 -23.91 -0.08 3.79
C HIS A 178 -22.77 -1.03 4.19
N VAL A 179 -21.51 -0.59 4.09
CA VAL A 179 -20.35 -1.42 4.42
C VAL A 179 -19.77 -0.97 5.75
N ASP A 180 -20.11 -1.70 6.82
CA ASP A 180 -19.78 -1.34 8.21
C ASP A 180 -18.29 -1.39 8.55
N THR A 181 -17.44 -1.91 7.66
CA THR A 181 -15.98 -1.93 7.82
C THR A 181 -15.31 -0.75 7.14
N LEU A 182 -16.07 0.15 6.54
CA LEU A 182 -15.58 1.39 5.92
C LEU A 182 -15.90 2.57 6.81
N ARG A 183 -14.94 3.48 6.96
CA ARG A 183 -15.05 4.70 7.76
C ARG A 183 -14.83 5.87 6.81
N PHE A 184 -15.70 6.88 6.88
CA PHE A 184 -15.64 8.05 6.02
C PHE A 184 -15.32 9.28 6.85
N ASP A 185 -14.57 10.21 6.28
CA ASP A 185 -14.38 11.50 6.92
C ASP A 185 -15.73 12.26 6.92
N PRO A 186 -16.17 12.80 8.08
CA PRO A 186 -17.47 13.48 8.17
C PRO A 186 -17.59 14.73 7.29
N GLN A 187 -16.47 15.40 7.00
CA GLN A 187 -16.42 16.63 6.22
C GLN A 187 -15.99 16.39 4.77
N ARG A 188 -15.29 15.27 4.50
CA ARG A 188 -14.78 14.88 3.19
C ARG A 188 -15.22 13.45 2.85
N PRO A 189 -16.46 13.23 2.38
CA PRO A 189 -17.00 11.89 2.14
C PRO A 189 -16.27 11.08 1.06
N GLU A 190 -15.39 11.72 0.28
CA GLU A 190 -14.46 11.06 -0.63
C GLU A 190 -13.23 10.43 0.06
N VAL A 191 -12.94 10.83 1.29
CA VAL A 191 -11.87 10.28 2.12
C VAL A 191 -12.43 9.12 2.93
N CYS A 192 -11.83 7.94 2.75
CA CYS A 192 -12.31 6.71 3.35
C CYS A 192 -11.13 5.86 3.85
N PHE A 193 -11.35 5.15 4.97
CA PHE A 193 -10.43 4.18 5.54
C PHE A 193 -11.15 2.83 5.65
N SER A 194 -10.49 1.77 5.17
CA SER A 194 -11.00 0.40 5.30
C SER A 194 -10.38 -0.33 6.49
N THR A 195 -11.21 -0.87 7.38
CA THR A 195 -10.81 -1.84 8.40
C THR A 195 -10.92 -3.29 7.92
N ASP A 196 -11.39 -3.52 6.69
CA ASP A 196 -11.43 -4.82 6.02
C ASP A 196 -10.95 -4.69 4.58
N ILE A 197 -9.67 -5.04 4.35
CA ILE A 197 -9.03 -4.88 3.03
C ILE A 197 -9.69 -5.71 1.93
N ARG A 198 -10.57 -6.68 2.25
CA ARG A 198 -11.35 -7.43 1.27
C ARG A 198 -12.38 -6.55 0.55
N GLN A 199 -12.84 -5.48 1.22
CA GLN A 199 -13.70 -4.46 0.62
C GLN A 199 -12.96 -3.52 -0.34
N GLY A 200 -11.64 -3.68 -0.47
CA GLY A 200 -10.76 -2.75 -1.16
C GLY A 200 -10.10 -1.77 -0.18
N ILE A 201 -8.97 -1.24 -0.62
CA ILE A 201 -8.18 -0.24 0.10
C ILE A 201 -8.44 1.11 -0.57
N PHE A 202 -8.54 2.16 0.22
CA PHE A 202 -8.81 3.50 -0.29
C PHE A 202 -7.51 4.29 -0.39
N ASP A 203 -7.25 4.87 -1.56
CA ASP A 203 -6.04 5.65 -1.82
C ASP A 203 -6.13 7.06 -1.22
N ALA A 204 -5.00 7.53 -0.69
CA ALA A 204 -4.83 8.91 -0.23
C ALA A 204 -3.60 9.59 -0.85
N GLY A 205 -3.16 9.14 -2.02
CA GLY A 205 -1.97 9.66 -2.70
C GLY A 205 -0.63 9.23 -2.08
N THR A 206 -0.63 8.34 -1.09
CA THR A 206 0.57 7.76 -0.50
C THR A 206 0.39 6.28 -0.17
N VAL A 207 1.40 5.46 -0.47
CA VAL A 207 1.40 4.02 -0.19
C VAL A 207 1.40 3.74 1.32
N VAL A 208 1.83 4.69 2.14
CA VAL A 208 1.74 4.57 3.61
C VAL A 208 0.28 4.43 4.05
N TYR A 209 -0.65 5.13 3.41
CA TYR A 209 -2.07 5.04 3.75
C TYR A 209 -2.67 3.67 3.42
N TRP A 210 -2.21 3.06 2.32
CA TRP A 210 -2.55 1.67 2.00
C TRP A 210 -1.97 0.70 3.06
N ALA A 211 -0.72 0.91 3.45
CA ALA A 211 -0.07 0.09 4.46
C ALA A 211 -0.77 0.17 5.82
N LEU A 212 -1.25 1.35 6.26
CA LEU A 212 -2.01 1.47 7.50
C LEU A 212 -3.27 0.60 7.53
N GLN A 213 -4.05 0.59 6.43
CA GLN A 213 -5.25 -0.26 6.31
C GLN A 213 -4.90 -1.75 6.34
N ILE A 214 -3.79 -2.14 5.69
CA ILE A 214 -3.28 -3.52 5.71
C ILE A 214 -2.82 -3.93 7.10
N LEU A 215 -2.01 -3.09 7.77
CA LEU A 215 -1.46 -3.39 9.09
C LEU A 215 -2.55 -3.49 10.16
N ALA A 216 -3.60 -2.66 10.05
CA ALA A 216 -4.79 -2.77 10.89
C ALA A 216 -5.51 -4.12 10.69
N TRP A 217 -5.72 -4.53 9.43
CA TRP A 217 -6.31 -5.83 9.11
C TRP A 217 -5.49 -7.02 9.62
N LEU A 218 -4.17 -6.93 9.54
CA LEU A 218 -3.25 -7.95 10.04
C LEU A 218 -3.29 -8.10 11.57
N GLY A 219 -3.77 -7.10 12.30
CA GLY A 219 -3.97 -7.16 13.76
C GLY A 219 -2.85 -6.56 14.61
N PHE A 220 -1.92 -5.81 14.01
CA PHE A 220 -0.88 -5.11 14.79
C PHE A 220 -1.49 -4.08 15.75
N LYS A 221 -0.88 -3.94 16.92
CA LYS A 221 -1.33 -3.02 17.98
C LYS A 221 -0.47 -1.77 18.10
N THR A 222 0.74 -1.81 17.56
CA THR A 222 1.60 -0.63 17.44
C THR A 222 2.23 -0.59 16.07
N ILE A 223 1.95 0.48 15.32
CA ILE A 223 2.55 0.74 14.02
C ILE A 223 3.61 1.84 14.20
N LEU A 224 4.87 1.45 14.04
CA LEU A 224 6.02 2.33 14.10
C LEU A 224 6.37 2.77 12.67
N ILE A 225 6.46 4.06 12.40
CA ILE A 225 6.69 4.55 11.03
C ILE A 225 8.02 5.29 10.94
N SER A 226 8.91 4.86 10.05
CA SER A 226 10.11 5.62 9.68
C SER A 226 9.95 6.31 8.33
N GLY A 227 10.49 7.52 8.16
CA GLY A 227 10.52 8.16 6.85
C GLY A 227 9.20 8.78 6.42
N LEU A 228 8.30 9.07 7.37
CA LEU A 228 7.02 9.73 7.11
C LEU A 228 7.15 11.24 7.36
N ASP A 229 7.87 11.91 6.46
CA ASP A 229 8.25 13.31 6.64
C ASP A 229 7.16 14.28 6.19
N MET A 230 6.57 14.06 5.00
CA MET A 230 5.58 14.98 4.40
C MET A 230 6.05 16.45 4.31
N THR A 231 7.36 16.68 4.32
CA THR A 231 8.03 17.97 4.13
C THR A 231 8.97 17.91 2.94
N ASN A 232 9.42 19.08 2.47
CA ASN A 232 10.55 19.20 1.54
C ASN A 232 10.41 18.31 0.28
N PHE A 233 9.26 18.36 -0.39
CA PHE A 233 8.97 17.49 -1.56
C PHE A 233 9.90 17.69 -2.76
N SER A 234 10.69 18.77 -2.78
CA SER A 234 11.76 18.99 -3.75
C SER A 234 13.03 18.19 -3.45
N GLN A 235 13.23 17.73 -2.21
CA GLN A 235 14.37 16.90 -1.83
C GLN A 235 14.18 15.45 -2.33
N PRO A 236 15.27 14.77 -2.73
CA PRO A 236 15.20 13.38 -3.14
C PRO A 236 14.80 12.48 -1.97
N ARG A 237 14.07 11.39 -2.26
CA ARG A 237 13.81 10.30 -1.30
C ARG A 237 15.14 9.78 -0.74
N PHE A 238 15.13 9.05 0.38
CA PHE A 238 16.38 8.70 1.07
C PHE A 238 17.39 7.96 0.16
N TYR A 239 16.89 7.20 -0.82
CA TYR A 239 17.66 6.41 -1.79
C TYR A 239 17.89 7.09 -3.15
N GLU A 240 17.40 8.32 -3.33
CA GLU A 240 17.57 9.10 -4.57
C GLU A 240 18.65 10.18 -4.37
N THR A 241 19.18 10.66 -5.49
CA THR A 241 20.00 11.86 -5.62
C THR A 241 19.23 12.89 -6.46
N GLN A 242 19.69 14.14 -6.51
CA GLN A 242 19.05 15.15 -7.37
C GLN A 242 19.03 14.75 -8.86
N GLN A 243 20.00 13.94 -9.31
CA GLN A 243 20.12 13.51 -10.70
C GLN A 243 19.19 12.35 -11.07
N ASN A 244 18.70 11.57 -10.10
CA ASN A 244 17.87 10.38 -10.36
C ASN A 244 16.50 10.40 -9.67
N GLN A 245 16.11 11.56 -9.13
CA GLN A 245 14.82 11.77 -8.47
C GLN A 245 13.68 11.49 -9.45
N LEU A 246 12.74 10.64 -9.02
CA LEU A 246 11.51 10.41 -9.78
C LEU A 246 10.48 11.50 -9.47
N PRO A 247 9.59 11.85 -10.42
CA PRO A 247 8.49 12.77 -10.14
C PRO A 247 7.68 12.35 -8.91
N SER A 248 7.22 13.34 -8.16
CA SER A 248 6.30 13.16 -7.04
C SER A 248 5.17 14.16 -7.16
N TYR A 249 3.94 13.64 -7.14
CA TYR A 249 2.72 14.45 -7.13
C TYR A 249 2.18 14.66 -5.70
N LEU A 250 2.98 14.30 -4.69
CA LEU A 250 2.53 14.32 -3.30
C LEU A 250 2.27 15.75 -2.82
N ALA A 251 3.12 16.71 -3.20
CA ALA A 251 3.02 18.12 -2.80
C ALA A 251 1.66 18.74 -3.11
N THR A 252 1.05 18.40 -4.25
CA THR A 252 -0.25 18.95 -4.68
C THR A 252 -1.44 18.31 -3.96
N LYS A 253 -1.22 17.22 -3.22
CA LYS A 253 -2.25 16.42 -2.54
C LYS A 253 -2.20 16.52 -1.02
N VAL A 254 -1.14 17.11 -0.45
CA VAL A 254 -0.89 17.07 1.00
C VAL A 254 -2.07 17.62 1.80
N GLU A 255 -2.42 18.89 1.55
CA GLU A 255 -3.44 19.59 2.33
C GLU A 255 -4.85 19.05 2.09
N ASN A 256 -5.16 18.68 0.84
CA ASN A 256 -6.52 18.37 0.43
C ASN A 256 -6.90 16.89 0.49
N LEU A 257 -5.92 15.99 0.50
CA LEU A 257 -6.17 14.54 0.52
C LEU A 257 -5.37 13.86 1.62
N VAL A 258 -4.05 14.04 1.67
CA VAL A 258 -3.17 13.27 2.57
C VAL A 258 -3.45 13.58 4.03
N MET A 259 -3.47 14.86 4.42
CA MET A 259 -3.67 15.26 5.82
C MET A 259 -5.06 14.89 6.36
N PRO A 260 -6.18 15.16 5.65
CA PRO A 260 -7.49 14.66 6.08
C PRO A 260 -7.54 13.14 6.17
N SER A 261 -6.91 12.44 5.22
CA SER A 261 -6.86 10.97 5.25
C SER A 261 -6.11 10.45 6.47
N PHE A 262 -4.95 11.02 6.81
CA PHE A 262 -4.24 10.62 8.02
C PHE A 262 -4.99 10.97 9.30
N ALA A 263 -5.68 12.12 9.36
CA ALA A 263 -6.55 12.45 10.47
C ALA A 263 -7.67 11.41 10.64
N LEU A 264 -8.31 10.98 9.55
CA LEU A 264 -9.28 9.89 9.57
C LEU A 264 -8.63 8.57 10.05
N ALA A 265 -7.46 8.21 9.50
CA ALA A 265 -6.75 7.01 9.94
C ALA A 265 -6.41 7.03 11.43
N ALA A 266 -5.92 8.14 11.96
CA ALA A 266 -5.62 8.29 13.38
C ALA A 266 -6.85 8.02 14.25
N ASN A 267 -7.99 8.62 13.90
CA ASN A 267 -9.25 8.40 14.61
C ASN A 267 -9.70 6.94 14.55
N VAL A 268 -9.65 6.32 13.37
CA VAL A 268 -10.07 4.92 13.18
C VAL A 268 -9.13 3.96 13.92
N LEU A 269 -7.82 4.14 13.80
CA LEU A 269 -6.83 3.30 14.46
C LEU A 269 -6.90 3.43 15.98
N GLN A 270 -7.15 4.63 16.51
CA GLN A 270 -7.39 4.85 17.93
C GLN A 270 -8.62 4.08 18.42
N GLN A 271 -9.73 4.09 17.67
CA GLN A 271 -10.94 3.33 17.98
C GLN A 271 -10.69 1.81 17.98
N GLU A 272 -9.81 1.32 17.11
CA GLU A 272 -9.38 -0.09 17.04
C GLU A 272 -8.26 -0.44 18.05
N GLN A 273 -7.90 0.51 18.93
CA GLN A 273 -6.83 0.39 19.92
C GLN A 273 -5.47 0.06 19.30
N ILE A 274 -5.15 0.73 18.18
CA ILE A 274 -3.88 0.62 17.47
C ILE A 274 -3.14 1.95 17.62
N GLN A 275 -1.97 1.90 18.26
CA GLN A 275 -1.09 3.05 18.39
C GLN A 275 -0.30 3.26 17.10
N VAL A 276 -0.11 4.52 16.71
CA VAL A 276 0.76 4.89 15.59
C VAL A 276 1.80 5.90 16.05
N ILE A 277 3.07 5.56 15.88
CA ILE A 277 4.21 6.40 16.26
C ILE A 277 5.02 6.71 15.01
N ASN A 278 5.26 8.00 14.76
CA ASN A 278 6.09 8.48 13.68
C ASN A 278 7.50 8.82 14.20
N PHE A 279 8.52 8.16 13.64
CA PHE A 279 9.92 8.38 13.97
C PHE A 279 10.57 9.58 13.26
N SER A 280 9.76 10.38 12.55
CA SER A 280 10.13 11.65 11.95
C SER A 280 9.68 12.83 12.83
N PRO A 281 10.49 13.32 13.80
CA PRO A 281 10.11 14.44 14.66
C PRO A 281 9.80 15.71 13.85
N GLU A 282 10.56 15.97 12.80
CA GLU A 282 10.39 17.11 11.89
C GLU A 282 9.31 16.89 10.80
N SER A 283 8.44 15.89 10.97
CA SER A 283 7.36 15.63 10.02
C SER A 283 6.34 16.79 9.98
N ALA A 284 5.82 17.11 8.79
CA ALA A 284 4.71 18.03 8.62
C ALA A 284 3.40 17.48 9.18
N ILE A 285 3.32 16.16 9.41
CA ILE A 285 2.14 15.56 10.05
C ILE A 285 2.10 16.05 11.50
N PRO A 286 1.00 16.68 11.97
CA PRO A 286 0.88 17.13 13.35
C PRO A 286 0.95 15.96 14.36
N GLU A 287 1.45 16.25 15.57
CA GLU A 287 1.44 15.27 16.68
C GLU A 287 0.03 14.88 17.12
N THR A 288 -0.96 15.73 16.83
CA THR A 288 -2.37 15.41 17.05
C THR A 288 -2.90 14.32 16.12
N ILE A 289 -2.18 13.98 15.04
CA ILE A 289 -2.51 12.87 14.14
C ILE A 289 -1.71 11.64 14.54
N PHE A 290 -0.38 11.72 14.55
CA PHE A 290 0.50 10.63 14.98
C PHE A 290 1.51 11.13 16.00
N GLU A 291 1.65 10.39 17.10
CA GLU A 291 2.68 10.65 18.11
C GLU A 291 4.06 10.68 17.45
N LYS A 292 4.92 11.61 17.85
CA LYS A 292 6.27 11.71 17.32
C LYS A 292 7.28 11.41 18.42
N VAL A 293 8.17 10.48 18.13
CA VAL A 293 9.26 10.07 19.04
C VAL A 293 10.49 9.86 18.20
N SER A 294 11.70 10.13 18.70
CA SER A 294 12.89 9.74 17.94
C SER A 294 13.07 8.21 17.99
N PHE A 295 13.46 7.59 16.87
CA PHE A 295 13.68 6.13 16.80
C PHE A 295 14.62 5.64 17.91
N ASN A 296 15.73 6.36 18.09
CA ASN A 296 16.76 5.97 19.05
C ASN A 296 16.27 6.07 20.49
N GLU A 297 15.47 7.08 20.82
CA GLU A 297 14.88 7.22 22.15
C GLU A 297 13.86 6.11 22.44
N TYR A 298 13.02 5.79 21.45
CA TYR A 298 12.02 4.73 21.58
C TYR A 298 12.64 3.37 21.91
N PHE A 299 13.71 2.99 21.23
CA PHE A 299 14.35 1.68 21.41
C PHE A 299 15.46 1.64 22.47
N LYS A 300 16.02 2.78 22.88
CA LYS A 300 16.97 2.82 24.02
C LYS A 300 16.28 2.72 25.38
N ASN A 301 15.02 3.14 25.45
CA ASN A 301 14.24 3.18 26.70
C ASN A 301 13.37 1.92 26.91
N LYS A 302 13.56 0.87 26.09
CA LYS A 302 12.88 -0.43 26.15
C LYS A 302 13.86 -1.55 26.49
#